data_AF-A0A6P0NF50-F1
#
_entry.id   AF-A0A6P0NF50-F1
#
_cell.length_a   1.000
_cell.length_b   1.000
_cell.length_c   1.000
_cell.angle_alpha   90.00
_cell.angle_beta   90.00
_cell.angle_gamma   90.00
#
_symmetry.space_group_name_H-M   'P 1'
#
loop_
_entity.id
_entity.type
_entity.pdbx_description
1 polymer ?
#
loop_
_entity_poly.entity_id
_entity_poly.type
_entity_poly.pdbx_seq_one_letter_code
_entity_poly.pdbx_strand_id
1 'polypeptide(L)'
;WLSITGDGAIPSTRLVVSDASGLISGLIESHGGMVGARLEAIQTWRLFLDGQAAQDSTQFRGPLKLRINQQTWTPMEQIEFDCISNFDIERLTVPARSFLRRCQWTLGDENCRAPDNVHFDLAGNPTTSDRRACGKDLASCRRYHGHVKFFGGFPGIQRYS
;
A
#
# COMPACT_ATOMS: atom_id res chain seq x y z
N TRP A 1 -6.39 -9.50 -9.10
CA TRP A 1 -7.06 -8.24 -9.49
C TRP A 1 -6.70 -7.05 -8.58
N LEU A 2 -6.09 -7.26 -7.41
CA LEU A 2 -5.25 -6.25 -6.74
C LEU A 2 -4.06 -6.95 -6.07
N SER A 3 -2.84 -6.60 -6.47
CA SER A 3 -1.61 -7.04 -5.82
C SER A 3 -1.17 -5.94 -4.85
N ILE A 4 -1.35 -6.19 -3.55
CA ILE A 4 -0.74 -5.32 -2.52
C ILE A 4 0.72 -5.73 -2.42
N THR A 5 1.58 -5.10 -3.21
CA THR A 5 3.03 -5.32 -3.16
C THR A 5 3.62 -4.50 -2.02
N GLY A 6 4.39 -5.14 -1.14
CA GLY A 6 5.09 -4.49 -0.01
C GLY A 6 6.22 -3.53 -0.42
N ASP A 7 6.28 -3.15 -1.71
CA ASP A 7 7.25 -2.21 -2.28
C ASP A 7 6.77 -0.75 -2.21
N GLY A 8 5.66 -0.48 -1.52
CA GLY A 8 5.14 0.89 -1.36
C GLY A 8 4.41 1.42 -2.58
N ALA A 9 4.14 0.58 -3.58
CA ALA A 9 3.28 0.95 -4.69
C ALA A 9 1.83 1.10 -4.18
N ILE A 10 1.27 2.29 -4.40
CA ILE A 10 -0.12 2.59 -4.08
C ILE A 10 -1.00 1.69 -4.97
N PRO A 11 -1.97 0.94 -4.41
CA PRO A 11 -2.82 0.08 -5.20
C PRO A 11 -3.76 0.92 -6.07
N SER A 12 -3.53 0.91 -7.38
CA SER A 12 -4.50 1.34 -8.38
C SER A 12 -5.10 0.11 -9.07
N THR A 13 -6.37 0.20 -9.43
CA THR A 13 -7.08 -0.88 -10.12
C THR A 13 -8.05 -0.30 -11.14
N ARG A 14 -8.27 -1.04 -12.22
CA ARG A 14 -9.29 -0.71 -13.21
C ARG A 14 -10.49 -1.61 -13.00
N LEU A 15 -11.64 -1.01 -12.77
CA LEU A 15 -12.93 -1.69 -12.67
C LEU A 15 -13.68 -1.48 -13.98
N VAL A 16 -14.03 -2.58 -14.66
CA VAL A 16 -14.84 -2.54 -15.88
C VAL A 16 -16.21 -3.12 -15.55
N VAL A 17 -17.26 -2.36 -15.82
CA VAL A 17 -18.64 -2.78 -15.58
C VAL A 17 -19.42 -2.70 -16.89
N SER A 18 -20.06 -3.80 -17.26
CA SER A 18 -21.00 -3.84 -18.38
C SER A 18 -22.34 -3.21 -17.97
N ASP A 19 -22.81 -2.23 -18.73
CA ASP A 19 -24.07 -1.52 -18.43
C ASP A 19 -25.22 -1.94 -19.35
N ALA A 20 -25.47 -3.26 -19.42
CA ALA A 20 -26.52 -3.81 -20.29
C ALA A 20 -27.95 -3.37 -19.90
N SER A 21 -28.16 -2.88 -18.68
CA SER A 21 -29.46 -2.48 -18.13
C SER A 21 -29.65 -0.96 -18.04
N GLY A 22 -28.61 -0.17 -18.35
CA GLY A 22 -28.63 1.29 -18.21
C GLY A 22 -28.64 1.80 -16.77
N LEU A 23 -28.56 0.90 -15.77
CA LEU A 23 -28.60 1.27 -14.35
C LEU A 23 -27.38 2.12 -13.97
N ILE A 24 -26.19 1.77 -14.46
CA ILE A 24 -24.97 2.49 -14.11
C ILE A 24 -24.93 3.84 -14.83
N SER A 25 -25.33 3.90 -16.10
CA SER A 25 -25.47 5.17 -16.82
C SER A 25 -26.46 6.12 -16.14
N GLY A 26 -27.62 5.61 -15.70
CA GLY A 26 -28.60 6.42 -14.98
C GLY A 26 -28.09 6.94 -13.62
N LEU A 27 -27.26 6.16 -12.92
CA LEU A 27 -26.59 6.60 -11.70
C LEU A 27 -25.57 7.71 -11.96
N ILE A 28 -24.77 7.59 -13.04
CA ILE A 28 -23.81 8.61 -13.45
C ILE A 28 -24.53 9.92 -13.79
N GLU A 29 -25.60 9.84 -14.58
CA GLU A 29 -26.36 11.01 -15.02
C GLU A 29 -27.05 11.72 -13.85
N SER A 30 -27.70 10.96 -12.96
CA SER A 30 -28.40 11.51 -11.78
C SER A 30 -27.47 12.19 -10.77
N HIS A 31 -26.21 11.75 -10.67
CA HIS A 31 -25.24 12.29 -9.71
C HIS A 31 -24.21 13.25 -10.34
N GLY A 32 -24.31 13.51 -11.66
CA GLY A 32 -23.37 14.38 -12.38
C GLY A 32 -21.94 13.80 -12.47
N GLY A 33 -21.81 12.46 -12.44
CA GLY A 33 -20.54 11.75 -12.41
C GLY A 33 -20.30 10.98 -11.11
N MET A 34 -19.38 10.00 -11.15
CA MET A 34 -19.01 9.18 -9.99
C MET A 34 -17.56 9.38 -9.54
N VAL A 35 -16.87 10.40 -10.06
CA VAL A 35 -15.53 10.78 -9.60
C VAL A 35 -15.58 11.17 -8.13
N GLY A 36 -14.73 10.56 -7.32
CA GLY A 36 -14.68 10.73 -5.87
C GLY A 36 -15.63 9.82 -5.08
N ALA A 37 -16.47 9.01 -5.75
CA ALA A 37 -17.30 8.03 -5.06
C ALA A 37 -16.46 7.00 -4.31
N ARG A 38 -16.99 6.52 -3.18
CA ARG A 38 -16.35 5.47 -2.36
C ARG A 38 -16.72 4.10 -2.92
N LEU A 39 -15.71 3.27 -3.16
CA LEU A 39 -15.86 1.90 -3.62
C LEU A 39 -15.30 0.97 -2.54
N GLU A 40 -16.09 -0.01 -2.12
CA GLU A 40 -15.65 -1.05 -1.20
C GLU A 40 -15.67 -2.40 -1.90
N ALA A 41 -14.48 -2.99 -2.07
CA ALA A 41 -14.32 -4.28 -2.72
C ALA A 41 -14.14 -5.38 -1.67
N ILE A 42 -15.00 -6.39 -1.72
CA ILE A 42 -14.97 -7.57 -0.85
C ILE A 42 -14.68 -8.80 -1.71
N GLN A 43 -13.80 -9.67 -1.21
CA GLN A 43 -13.48 -10.95 -1.82
C GLN A 43 -14.04 -12.07 -0.97
N THR A 44 -14.85 -12.95 -1.55
CA THR A 44 -15.32 -14.16 -0.89
C THR A 44 -15.18 -15.37 -1.81
N TRP A 45 -15.19 -16.56 -1.24
CA TRP A 45 -15.24 -17.79 -2.02
C TRP A 45 -16.66 -18.04 -2.50
N ARG A 46 -16.79 -18.60 -3.70
CA ARG A 46 -18.10 -18.89 -4.31
C ARG A 46 -19.02 -19.69 -3.39
N LEU A 47 -18.48 -20.62 -2.60
CA LEU A 47 -19.23 -21.50 -1.71
C LEU A 47 -19.91 -20.78 -0.53
N PHE A 48 -19.46 -19.57 -0.18
CA PHE A 48 -20.03 -18.75 0.88
C PHE A 48 -21.11 -17.77 0.36
N LEU A 49 -21.31 -17.70 -0.96
CA LEU A 49 -22.34 -16.86 -1.57
C LEU A 49 -23.74 -17.40 -1.27
N ASP A 50 -24.71 -16.49 -1.34
CA ASP A 50 -26.12 -16.81 -1.12
C ASP A 50 -26.60 -17.92 -2.06
N GLY A 51 -27.35 -18.89 -1.51
CA GLY A 51 -27.87 -20.04 -2.27
C GLY A 51 -26.88 -21.20 -2.43
N GLN A 52 -25.73 -21.18 -1.74
CA GLN A 52 -24.83 -22.33 -1.65
C GLN A 52 -24.98 -23.08 -0.33
N ALA A 53 -24.57 -24.36 -0.30
CA ALA A 53 -24.70 -25.22 0.88
C ALA A 53 -23.90 -24.73 2.11
N ALA A 54 -22.83 -23.98 1.88
CA ALA A 54 -21.97 -23.43 2.92
C ALA A 54 -22.07 -21.90 3.00
N GLN A 55 -23.22 -21.32 2.66
CA GLN A 55 -23.46 -19.87 2.71
C GLN A 55 -23.07 -19.30 4.08
N ASP A 56 -22.18 -18.30 4.08
CA ASP A 56 -21.73 -17.61 5.30
C ASP A 56 -21.32 -16.18 4.94
N SER A 57 -22.10 -15.21 5.43
CA SER A 57 -21.89 -13.78 5.17
C SER A 57 -20.67 -13.20 5.90
N THR A 58 -20.08 -13.94 6.84
CA THR A 58 -18.88 -13.51 7.59
C THR A 58 -17.58 -13.93 6.92
N GLN A 59 -17.63 -14.87 5.97
CA GLN A 59 -16.46 -15.41 5.30
C GLN A 59 -16.09 -14.56 4.10
N PHE A 60 -15.38 -13.46 4.37
CA PHE A 60 -14.84 -12.62 3.32
C PHE A 60 -13.49 -11.99 3.71
N ARG A 61 -12.74 -11.62 2.69
CA ARG A 61 -11.54 -10.79 2.77
C ARG A 61 -11.87 -9.39 2.26
N GLY A 62 -11.77 -8.39 3.11
CA GLY A 62 -12.12 -7.01 2.76
C GLY A 62 -12.72 -6.27 3.96
N PRO A 63 -13.34 -5.08 3.74
CA PRO A 63 -13.45 -4.37 2.46
C PRO A 63 -12.16 -3.59 2.13
N LEU A 64 -11.69 -3.74 0.89
CA LEU A 64 -10.70 -2.83 0.35
C LEU A 64 -11.39 -1.51 -0.02
N LYS A 65 -10.98 -0.44 0.65
CA LYS A 65 -11.55 0.90 0.46
C LYS A 65 -10.79 1.64 -0.64
N LEU A 66 -11.51 1.92 -1.72
CA LEU A 66 -11.04 2.61 -2.92
C LEU A 66 -11.91 3.85 -3.18
N ARG A 67 -11.42 4.72 -4.04
CA ARG A 67 -12.19 5.80 -4.64
C ARG A 67 -12.02 5.81 -6.13
N ILE A 68 -13.06 6.26 -6.82
CA ILE A 68 -13.02 6.48 -8.27
C ILE A 68 -12.23 7.76 -8.54
N ASN A 69 -11.11 7.65 -9.24
CA ASN A 69 -10.27 8.77 -9.65
C ASN A 69 -10.73 9.36 -10.97
N GLN A 70 -10.95 8.48 -11.94
CA GLN A 70 -11.38 8.82 -13.29
C GLN A 70 -12.44 7.84 -13.75
N GLN A 71 -13.35 8.34 -14.57
CA GLN A 71 -14.36 7.54 -15.24
C GLN A 71 -14.17 7.73 -16.74
N THR A 72 -14.10 6.62 -17.47
CA THR A 72 -14.05 6.60 -18.92
C THR A 72 -15.30 5.88 -19.41
N TRP A 73 -16.07 6.58 -20.23
CA TRP A 73 -17.33 6.07 -20.75
C TRP A 73 -17.18 5.74 -22.22
N THR A 74 -17.47 4.48 -22.56
CA THR A 74 -17.68 4.07 -23.94
C THR A 74 -19.18 3.80 -24.12
N PRO A 75 -19.88 4.54 -25.00
CA PRO A 75 -21.31 4.34 -25.21
C PRO A 75 -21.65 2.90 -25.59
N MET A 76 -22.73 2.36 -25.01
CA MET A 76 -23.38 1.07 -25.34
C MET A 76 -22.64 -0.24 -25.02
N GLU A 77 -21.45 -0.23 -24.43
CA GLU A 77 -20.75 -1.49 -24.10
C GLU A 77 -20.30 -1.57 -22.64
N GLN A 78 -19.41 -0.67 -22.22
CA GLN A 78 -18.69 -0.81 -20.96
C GLN A 78 -18.34 0.55 -20.37
N ILE A 79 -18.36 0.62 -19.04
CA ILE A 79 -17.91 1.77 -18.28
C ILE A 79 -16.66 1.34 -17.53
N GLU A 80 -15.58 2.10 -17.72
CA GLU A 80 -14.31 1.87 -17.03
C GLU A 80 -14.12 2.91 -15.92
N PHE A 81 -13.81 2.42 -14.72
CA PHE A 81 -13.43 3.25 -13.59
C PHE A 81 -11.99 2.98 -13.23
N ASP A 82 -11.17 4.03 -13.22
CA ASP A 82 -9.85 3.98 -12.61
C ASP A 82 -10.03 4.29 -11.13
N CYS A 83 -9.80 3.27 -10.31
CA CYS A 83 -9.98 3.30 -8.88
C CYS A 83 -8.62 3.33 -8.19
N ILE A 84 -8.45 4.27 -7.27
CA ILE A 84 -7.23 4.44 -6.48
C ILE A 84 -7.54 4.31 -5.00
N SER A 85 -6.50 4.06 -4.21
CA SER A 85 -6.65 4.02 -2.76
C SER A 85 -7.08 5.39 -2.21
N ASN A 86 -7.79 5.40 -1.07
CA ASN A 86 -8.10 6.64 -0.35
C ASN A 86 -6.84 7.49 -0.05
N PHE A 87 -5.68 6.85 0.10
CA PHE A 87 -4.41 7.52 0.37
C PHE A 87 -3.87 8.35 -0.81
N ASP A 88 -4.39 8.16 -2.02
CA ASP A 88 -3.88 8.79 -3.25
C ASP A 88 -4.66 10.06 -3.65
N ILE A 89 -5.95 10.14 -3.28
CA ILE A 89 -6.83 11.28 -3.63
C ILE A 89 -6.63 12.48 -2.71
N GLU A 90 -6.21 12.24 -1.48
CA GLU A 90 -6.02 13.33 -0.55
C GLU A 90 -4.64 13.96 -0.82
N ARG A 91 -4.62 15.28 -1.04
CA ARG A 91 -3.41 16.13 -0.95
C ARG A 91 -2.83 16.15 0.47
N LEU A 92 -2.92 15.03 1.19
CA LEU A 92 -2.08 14.73 2.32
C LEU A 92 -0.67 14.59 1.76
N THR A 93 0.10 15.66 1.85
CA THR A 93 1.56 15.55 1.91
C THR A 93 1.83 14.65 3.10
N VAL A 94 2.00 13.34 2.89
CA VAL A 94 2.11 12.36 3.97
C VAL A 94 3.23 12.82 4.90
N PRO A 95 2.94 13.35 6.11
CA PRO A 95 3.99 13.73 7.04
C PRO A 95 4.30 12.54 7.96
N ALA A 96 4.25 11.33 7.42
CA ALA A 96 4.21 10.11 8.21
C ALA A 96 5.08 9.02 7.59
N ARG A 97 5.93 8.47 8.44
CA ARG A 97 6.86 7.36 8.22
C ARG A 97 6.23 6.28 7.32
N SER A 98 6.87 5.98 6.19
CA SER A 98 6.40 4.91 5.31
C SER A 98 6.62 3.53 5.96
N PHE A 99 5.72 2.57 5.72
CA PHE A 99 5.83 1.23 6.31
C PHE A 99 6.78 0.35 5.50
N LEU A 100 8.08 0.66 5.53
CA LEU A 100 9.12 -0.09 4.84
C LEU A 100 9.84 -1.05 5.78
N ARG A 101 10.26 -2.22 5.27
CA ARG A 101 11.11 -3.16 6.02
C ARG A 101 12.49 -2.63 6.36
N ARG A 102 13.05 -1.77 5.49
CA ARG A 102 14.37 -1.15 5.71
C ARG A 102 14.23 0.07 6.62
N CYS A 103 15.30 0.36 7.35
CA CYS A 103 15.42 1.56 8.16
C CYS A 103 15.38 2.81 7.27
N GLN A 104 14.56 3.79 7.64
CA GLN A 104 14.44 5.07 6.93
C GLN A 104 15.23 6.19 7.58
N TRP A 105 15.78 5.97 8.78
CA TRP A 105 16.46 7.01 9.54
C TRP A 105 17.76 7.41 8.88
N THR A 106 18.10 8.69 8.97
CA THR A 106 19.41 9.18 8.56
C THR A 106 20.41 8.79 9.64
N LEU A 107 21.59 8.31 9.23
CA LEU A 107 22.57 7.82 10.19
C LEU A 107 23.07 9.01 11.04
N GLY A 108 22.91 8.93 12.35
CA GLY A 108 23.29 10.02 13.28
C GLY A 108 22.21 11.09 13.50
N ASP A 109 21.03 10.97 12.89
CA ASP A 109 19.90 11.85 13.22
C ASP A 109 19.34 11.58 14.63
N GLU A 110 18.41 12.42 15.08
CA GLU A 110 17.79 12.31 16.41
C GLU A 110 17.08 10.96 16.65
N ASN A 111 16.69 10.27 15.57
CA ASN A 111 15.97 9.00 15.62
C ASN A 111 16.90 7.78 15.64
N CYS A 112 17.99 7.83 14.87
CA CYS A 112 18.98 6.78 14.74
C CYS A 112 20.02 6.85 15.84
N ARG A 113 20.52 8.05 16.18
CA ARG A 113 21.54 8.30 17.22
C ARG A 113 22.79 7.42 17.09
N ALA A 114 23.22 7.15 15.86
CA ALA A 114 24.36 6.28 15.61
C ALA A 114 25.66 6.91 16.14
N PRO A 115 26.51 6.16 16.88
CA PRO A 115 27.76 6.70 17.41
C PRO A 115 28.70 7.18 16.29
N ASP A 116 29.36 8.31 16.50
CA ASP A 116 30.29 8.88 15.52
C ASP A 116 31.69 8.27 15.55
N ASN A 117 31.99 7.42 16.53
CA ASN A 117 33.26 6.71 16.65
C ASN A 117 33.27 5.33 15.97
N VAL A 118 32.13 4.91 15.39
CA VAL A 118 32.00 3.61 14.73
C VAL A 118 31.54 3.83 13.30
N HIS A 119 32.24 3.21 12.34
CA HIS A 119 31.94 3.34 10.93
C HIS A 119 32.02 1.99 10.25
N PHE A 120 30.99 1.68 9.47
CA PHE A 120 30.95 0.48 8.61
C PHE A 120 30.66 0.88 7.17
N ASP A 121 31.14 0.08 6.22
CA ASP A 121 30.77 0.18 4.81
C ASP A 121 29.40 -0.49 4.54
N LEU A 122 28.92 -0.44 3.29
CA LEU A 122 27.65 -1.08 2.87
C LEU A 122 27.65 -2.61 3.07
N ALA A 123 28.82 -3.26 3.06
CA ALA A 123 28.96 -4.69 3.30
C ALA A 123 29.01 -5.03 4.81
N GLY A 124 29.21 -4.03 5.67
CA GLY A 124 29.31 -4.17 7.12
C GLY A 124 30.73 -4.35 7.65
N ASN A 125 31.76 -4.06 6.85
CA ASN A 125 33.16 -4.08 7.29
C ASN A 125 33.52 -2.75 7.96
N PRO A 126 34.39 -2.75 8.99
CA PRO A 126 34.92 -1.52 9.59
C PRO A 126 35.56 -0.63 8.53
N THR A 127 35.24 0.65 8.54
CA THR A 127 35.73 1.61 7.55
C THR A 127 36.06 2.95 8.18
N THR A 128 36.51 3.91 7.39
CA THR A 128 36.81 5.28 7.80
C THR A 128 35.55 6.17 7.70
N SER A 129 35.54 7.31 8.40
CA SER A 129 34.34 8.17 8.49
C SER A 129 33.83 8.67 7.13
N ASP A 130 34.71 8.85 6.16
CA ASP A 130 34.44 9.27 4.78
C ASP A 130 33.69 8.22 3.96
N ARG A 131 33.79 6.94 4.32
CA ARG A 131 33.12 5.81 3.64
C ARG A 131 31.99 5.21 4.46
N ARG A 132 31.57 5.90 5.53
CA ARG A 132 30.52 5.46 6.44
C ARG A 132 29.19 5.30 5.69
N ALA A 133 28.72 4.07 5.55
CA ALA A 133 27.46 3.74 4.91
C ALA A 133 26.71 2.66 5.69
N CYS A 134 25.44 2.89 5.97
CA CYS A 134 24.61 1.92 6.69
C CYS A 134 23.73 1.13 5.71
N GLY A 135 23.74 -0.20 5.80
CA GLY A 135 22.93 -1.11 4.97
C GLY A 135 21.41 -1.03 5.20
N LYS A 136 20.96 -0.26 6.21
CA LYS A 136 19.55 -0.02 6.59
C LYS A 136 18.76 -1.29 6.96
N ASP A 137 19.47 -2.34 7.35
CA ASP A 137 18.93 -3.62 7.81
C ASP A 137 19.09 -3.79 9.33
N LEU A 138 18.42 -4.80 9.89
CA LEU A 138 18.47 -5.08 11.33
C LEU A 138 19.88 -5.44 11.82
N ALA A 139 20.68 -6.12 11.00
CA ALA A 139 22.04 -6.50 11.38
C ALA A 139 22.94 -5.26 11.43
N SER A 140 22.83 -4.36 10.45
CA SER A 140 23.50 -3.05 10.49
C SER A 140 23.13 -2.24 11.72
N CYS A 141 21.84 -2.16 12.09
CA CYS A 141 21.42 -1.45 13.30
C CYS A 141 22.05 -2.06 14.57
N ARG A 142 22.09 -3.39 14.67
CA ARG A 142 22.77 -4.08 15.77
C ARG A 142 24.27 -3.82 15.79
N ARG A 143 24.95 -3.69 14.65
CA ARG A 143 26.40 -3.37 14.60
C ARG A 143 26.70 -1.98 15.16
N TYR A 144 25.87 -0.98 14.86
CA TYR A 144 26.07 0.38 15.36
C TYR A 144 25.73 0.55 16.84
N HIS A 145 24.70 -0.14 17.34
CA HIS A 145 24.15 0.12 18.67
C HIS A 145 24.32 -1.03 19.67
N GLY A 146 24.68 -2.24 19.22
CA GLY A 146 24.58 -3.48 20.00
C GLY A 146 23.13 -3.98 20.21
N HIS A 147 22.13 -3.22 19.76
CA HIS A 147 20.70 -3.53 19.89
C HIS A 147 19.91 -2.94 18.72
N VAL A 148 18.61 -3.25 18.61
CA VAL A 148 17.75 -2.85 17.46
C VAL A 148 16.65 -1.85 17.83
N LYS A 149 16.71 -1.23 19.02
CA LYS A 149 15.66 -0.31 19.53
C LYS A 149 15.52 0.96 18.68
N PHE A 150 16.62 1.43 18.08
CA PHE A 150 16.64 2.59 17.18
C PHE A 150 16.33 2.23 15.72
N PHE A 151 15.83 1.01 15.46
CA PHE A 151 15.56 0.59 14.09
C PHE A 151 14.38 1.35 13.48
N GLY A 152 14.64 1.96 12.33
CA GLY A 152 13.70 2.81 11.62
C GLY A 152 12.70 2.11 10.72
N GLY A 153 12.74 0.78 10.59
CA GLY A 153 11.87 0.01 9.70
C GLY A 153 10.90 -0.93 10.41
N PHE A 154 10.05 -1.59 9.62
CA PHE A 154 9.03 -2.53 10.07
C PHE A 154 9.33 -3.93 9.54
N PRO A 155 10.16 -4.74 10.22
CA PRO A 155 10.66 -6.01 9.69
C PRO A 155 9.57 -7.09 9.55
N GLY A 156 8.47 -6.97 10.31
CA GLY A 156 7.34 -7.91 10.30
C GLY A 156 6.40 -7.78 9.11
N ILE A 157 6.60 -6.80 8.22
CA ILE A 157 5.78 -6.67 7.00
C ILE A 157 6.10 -7.87 6.09
N GLN A 158 5.08 -8.68 5.80
CA GLN A 158 5.21 -9.91 5.02
C GLN A 158 5.64 -9.64 3.57
N ARG A 159 6.45 -10.54 3.03
CA ARG A 159 6.76 -10.63 1.60
C ARG A 159 5.74 -11.63 1.04
N TYR A 160 4.74 -11.18 0.29
CA TYR A 160 4.10 -12.11 -0.64
C TYR A 160 5.07 -12.25 -1.81
N SER A 161 5.78 -13.38 -1.81
CA SER A 161 6.53 -13.88 -2.95
C SER A 161 5.57 -14.44 -3.99
#